data_AF-A0A4Y2THK6-F1
#
_entry.id   AF-A0A4Y2THK6-F1
#
_cell.length_a   1.000
_cell.length_b   1.000
_cell.length_c   1.000
_cell.angle_alpha   90.00
_cell.angle_beta   90.00
_cell.angle_gamma   90.00
#
_symmetry.space_group_name_H-M   'P 1'
#
loop_
_entity.id
_entity.type
_entity.pdbx_description
1 polymer ?
#
loop_
_entity_poly.entity_id
_entity_poly.type
_entity_poly.pdbx_seq_one_letter_code
_entity_poly.pdbx_strand_id
1 'polypeptide(L)'
;MSGLEEVGIPGKEYLREALTNCADPLKAIEDFQTENGILLPSLRPMLPLLDRHGVPRQEFHLSVLEELKDTLIATIEKLSQNDPRERERKLKELLQKSFILINVPKIKPVVLCILKNMDRVEDRYLKHLVSNRQLYQECDVQVKRQIWQDNQSLFGDEVSPLLTQYIKEKEELLFKHSDP
;
A
#
# COMPACT_ATOMS: atom_id res chain seq x y z
N MET A 1 -11.92 2.04 -10.82
CA MET A 1 -11.61 3.45 -10.54
C MET A 1 -10.40 3.46 -9.63
N SER A 2 -9.26 4.02 -10.09
CA SER A 2 -8.12 4.20 -9.19
C SER A 2 -8.55 5.25 -8.17
N GLY A 3 -8.52 4.95 -6.87
CA GLY A 3 -8.95 5.85 -5.79
C GLY A 3 -8.20 7.21 -5.73
N LEU A 4 -7.35 7.51 -6.70
CA LEU A 4 -6.70 8.80 -6.92
C LEU A 4 -7.72 9.90 -7.23
N GLU A 5 -8.77 9.60 -7.99
CA GLU A 5 -9.83 10.57 -8.33
C GLU A 5 -10.67 10.96 -7.09
N GLU A 6 -10.82 10.06 -6.12
CA GLU A 6 -11.50 10.33 -4.84
C GLU A 6 -10.71 11.29 -3.95
N VAL A 7 -9.39 11.42 -4.19
CA VAL A 7 -8.50 12.37 -3.49
C VAL A 7 -8.35 13.68 -4.28
N GLY A 8 -9.06 13.83 -5.41
CA GLY A 8 -8.95 14.98 -6.28
C GLY A 8 -7.66 15.01 -7.11
N ILE A 9 -6.95 13.87 -7.22
CA ILE A 9 -5.79 13.75 -8.10
C ILE A 9 -6.29 13.39 -9.50
N PRO A 10 -5.95 14.17 -10.53
CA PRO A 10 -6.43 13.93 -11.89
C PRO A 10 -5.97 12.58 -12.42
N GLY A 11 -6.95 11.72 -12.73
CA GLY A 11 -6.74 10.38 -13.24
C GLY A 11 -6.61 10.31 -14.76
N LYS A 12 -6.67 9.08 -15.27
CA LYS A 12 -6.62 8.78 -16.71
C LYS A 12 -7.75 9.47 -17.49
N GLU A 13 -8.94 9.57 -16.88
CA GLU A 13 -10.11 10.16 -17.53
C GLU A 13 -9.96 11.67 -17.70
N TYR A 14 -9.45 12.36 -16.68
CA TYR A 14 -9.12 13.78 -16.76
C TYR A 14 -8.10 14.07 -17.87
N LEU A 15 -7.02 13.28 -17.94
CA LEU A 15 -6.02 13.39 -19.01
C LEU A 15 -6.63 13.15 -20.39
N ARG A 16 -7.52 12.16 -20.53
CA ARG A 16 -8.20 11.87 -21.79
C ARG A 16 -9.08 13.04 -22.23
N GLU A 17 -9.87 13.61 -21.31
CA GLU A 17 -10.72 14.76 -21.60
C GLU A 17 -9.89 16.01 -21.92
N ALA A 18 -8.83 16.29 -21.15
CA ALA A 18 -7.93 17.40 -21.37
C ALA A 18 -7.26 17.32 -22.75
N LEU A 19 -6.80 16.13 -23.17
CA LEU A 19 -6.17 15.93 -24.48
C LEU A 19 -7.16 15.92 -25.64
N THR A 20 -8.43 15.55 -25.41
CA THR A 20 -9.47 15.54 -26.44
C THR A 20 -10.02 16.94 -26.70
N ASN A 21 -10.07 17.79 -25.67
CA ASN A 21 -10.67 19.12 -25.73
C ASN A 21 -9.67 20.27 -25.95
N CYS A 22 -8.36 20.00 -25.95
CA CYS A 22 -7.35 21.05 -26.11
C CYS A 22 -7.04 21.35 -27.58
N ALA A 23 -6.79 22.62 -27.89
CA ALA A 23 -6.34 23.07 -29.20
C ALA A 23 -4.86 22.72 -29.49
N ASP A 24 -4.03 22.58 -28.45
CA ASP A 24 -2.63 22.17 -28.55
C ASP A 24 -2.31 21.06 -27.52
N PRO A 25 -2.23 19.79 -27.96
CA PRO A 25 -2.00 18.67 -27.07
C PRO A 25 -0.59 18.66 -26.45
N LEU A 26 0.42 19.26 -27.09
CA LEU A 26 1.78 19.27 -26.54
C LEU A 26 1.87 20.21 -25.34
N LYS A 27 1.26 21.39 -25.46
CA LYS A 27 1.20 22.35 -24.37
C LYS A 27 0.38 21.83 -23.19
N ALA A 28 -0.75 21.16 -23.46
CA ALA A 28 -1.56 20.54 -22.42
C ALA A 28 -0.78 19.47 -21.62
N ILE A 29 0.10 18.70 -22.29
CA ILE A 29 0.97 17.72 -21.62
C ILE A 29 1.99 18.43 -20.74
N GLU A 30 2.63 19.49 -21.22
CA GLU A 30 3.63 20.25 -20.46
C GLU A 30 3.01 20.92 -19.22
N ASP A 31 1.83 21.52 -19.36
CA ASP A 31 1.08 22.12 -18.26
C ASP A 31 0.70 21.03 -17.22
N PHE A 32 0.18 19.90 -17.69
CA PHE A 32 -0.16 18.77 -16.82
C PHE A 32 1.05 18.23 -16.05
N GLN A 33 2.20 18.08 -16.72
CA GLN A 33 3.45 17.64 -16.09
C GLN A 33 4.00 18.66 -15.09
N THR A 34 3.83 19.95 -15.36
CA THR A 34 4.28 21.03 -14.48
C THR A 34 3.45 21.11 -13.20
N GLU A 35 2.14 20.89 -13.32
CA GLU A 35 1.21 20.91 -12.19
C GLU A 35 1.30 19.64 -11.32
N ASN A 36 1.43 18.47 -11.94
CA ASN A 36 1.39 17.16 -11.25
C ASN A 36 2.78 16.54 -10.98
N GLY A 37 3.85 17.22 -11.39
CA GLY A 37 5.22 16.81 -11.12
C GLY A 37 5.66 17.08 -9.67
N ILE A 38 6.88 16.67 -9.32
CA ILE A 38 7.47 16.99 -8.02
C ILE A 38 7.75 18.51 -7.97
N LEU A 39 6.92 19.24 -7.21
CA LEU A 39 6.97 20.70 -7.08
C LEU A 39 8.10 21.17 -6.16
N LEU A 40 9.35 20.85 -6.52
CA LEU A 40 10.54 21.37 -5.84
C LEU A 40 11.17 22.48 -6.70
N PRO A 41 11.24 23.75 -6.22
CA PRO A 41 11.79 24.87 -6.98
C PRO A 41 13.23 24.64 -7.46
N SER A 42 14.02 23.91 -6.68
CA SER A 42 15.41 23.53 -6.99
C SER A 42 15.55 22.45 -8.05
N LEU A 43 14.47 21.69 -8.31
CA LEU A 43 14.47 20.54 -9.22
C LEU A 43 14.13 20.94 -10.66
N ARG A 44 13.34 22.01 -10.85
CA ARG A 44 12.99 22.53 -12.18
C ARG A 44 14.20 22.80 -13.08
N PRO A 45 15.31 23.41 -12.60
CA PRO A 45 16.51 23.62 -13.41
C PRO A 45 17.34 22.33 -13.61
N MET A 46 17.18 21.31 -12.76
CA MET A 46 17.95 20.05 -12.83
C MET A 46 17.34 19.01 -13.76
N LEU A 47 16.01 19.01 -13.95
CA LEU A 47 15.33 18.05 -14.85
C LEU A 47 15.90 18.07 -16.29
N PRO A 48 16.16 19.24 -16.92
CA PRO A 48 16.79 19.29 -18.24
C PRO A 48 18.22 18.71 -18.27
N LEU A 49 18.94 18.75 -17.15
CA LEU A 49 20.26 18.13 -17.05
C LEU A 49 20.12 16.61 -17.04
N LEU A 50 19.16 16.07 -16.27
CA LEU A 50 18.84 14.64 -16.31
C LEU A 50 18.47 14.16 -17.71
N ASP A 51 17.66 14.93 -18.43
CA ASP A 51 17.27 14.62 -19.82
C ASP A 51 18.51 14.52 -20.73
N ARG A 52 19.49 15.41 -20.56
CA ARG A 52 20.75 15.37 -21.33
C ARG A 52 21.64 14.17 -20.96
N HIS A 53 21.51 13.65 -19.75
CA HIS A 53 22.18 12.43 -19.32
C HIS A 53 21.44 11.15 -19.76
N GLY A 54 20.34 11.29 -20.51
CA GLY A 54 19.58 10.17 -21.04
C GLY A 54 18.70 9.47 -19.99
N VAL A 55 18.50 10.08 -18.82
CA VAL A 55 17.61 9.53 -17.79
C VAL A 55 16.20 10.06 -18.06
N PRO A 56 15.22 9.19 -18.35
CA PRO A 56 13.86 9.64 -18.59
C PRO A 56 13.23 10.16 -17.29
N ARG A 57 12.54 11.29 -17.38
CA ARG A 57 11.87 11.92 -16.22
C ARG A 57 10.95 10.97 -15.46
N GLN A 58 10.30 10.05 -16.16
CA GLN A 58 9.45 9.02 -15.55
C GLN A 58 10.24 8.13 -14.57
N GLU A 59 11.42 7.64 -14.95
CA GLU A 59 12.25 6.79 -14.09
C GLU A 59 12.72 7.55 -12.85
N PHE A 60 13.07 8.83 -13.00
CA PHE A 60 13.40 9.69 -11.87
C PHE A 60 12.21 9.81 -10.89
N HIS A 61 11.02 10.17 -11.39
CA HIS A 61 9.84 10.31 -10.55
C HIS A 61 9.43 9.00 -9.87
N LEU A 62 9.55 7.87 -10.57
CA LEU A 62 9.31 6.54 -10.00
C LEU A 62 10.34 6.22 -8.91
N SER A 63 11.62 6.53 -9.13
CA SER A 63 12.68 6.28 -8.15
C SER A 63 12.44 7.09 -6.87
N VAL A 64 12.12 8.38 -7.00
CA VAL A 64 11.79 9.24 -5.85
C VAL A 64 10.55 8.73 -5.12
N LEU A 65 9.52 8.28 -5.85
CA LEU A 65 8.33 7.71 -5.25
C LEU A 65 8.65 6.45 -4.41
N GLU A 66 9.48 5.55 -4.93
CA GLU A 66 9.89 4.35 -4.18
C GLU A 66 10.71 4.71 -2.94
N GLU A 67 11.64 5.66 -3.05
CA GLU A 67 12.45 6.13 -1.92
C GLU A 67 11.59 6.82 -0.83
N LEU A 68 10.60 7.62 -1.23
CA LEU A 68 9.65 8.24 -0.30
C LEU A 68 8.77 7.19 0.38
N LYS A 69 8.33 6.18 -0.37
CA LYS A 69 7.55 5.06 0.18
C LYS A 69 8.36 4.31 1.23
N ASP A 70 9.61 3.97 0.95
CA ASP A 70 10.48 3.26 1.89
C ASP A 70 10.82 4.12 3.12
N THR A 71 11.07 5.41 2.92
CA THR A 71 11.29 6.37 4.00
C THR A 71 10.07 6.51 4.91
N LEU A 72 8.87 6.53 4.32
CA LEU A 72 7.62 6.60 5.06
C LEU A 72 7.38 5.33 5.89
N ILE A 73 7.61 4.15 5.31
CA ILE A 73 7.54 2.86 6.02
C ILE A 73 8.51 2.86 7.19
N ALA A 74 9.78 3.23 6.96
CA ALA A 74 10.78 3.30 8.02
C ALA A 74 10.41 4.31 9.12
N THR A 75 9.74 5.41 8.77
CA THR A 75 9.26 6.41 9.73
C THR A 75 8.11 5.86 10.58
N ILE A 76 7.18 5.12 9.98
CA ILE A 76 6.08 4.42 10.68
C ILE A 76 6.65 3.38 11.65
N GLU A 77 7.67 2.64 11.24
CA GLU A 77 8.36 1.67 12.12
C GLU A 77 9.10 2.37 13.27
N LYS A 78 9.76 3.51 13.02
CA LYS A 78 10.42 4.30 14.07
C LYS A 78 9.41 4.93 15.04
N LEU A 79 8.23 5.30 14.57
CA LEU A 79 7.11 5.78 15.39
C LEU A 79 6.68 4.75 16.46
N SER A 80 7.06 3.48 16.33
CA SER A 80 6.88 2.46 17.37
C SER A 80 7.61 2.78 18.69
N GLN A 81 8.67 3.60 18.65
CA GLN A 81 9.48 3.96 19.82
C GLN A 81 8.97 5.19 20.60
N ASN A 82 8.00 5.92 20.06
CA ASN A 82 7.38 7.07 20.73
C ASN A 82 6.29 6.63 21.71
N ASP A 83 5.80 7.58 22.52
CA ASP A 83 4.71 7.34 23.48
C ASP A 83 3.53 6.60 22.83
N PRO A 84 3.03 5.51 23.44
CA PRO A 84 2.04 4.63 22.81
C PRO A 84 0.72 5.34 22.46
N ARG A 85 0.35 6.35 23.26
CA ARG A 85 -0.85 7.17 23.01
C ARG A 85 -0.69 8.10 21.81
N GLU A 86 0.49 8.70 21.65
CA GLU A 86 0.76 9.61 20.52
C GLU A 86 0.90 8.82 19.22
N ARG A 87 1.55 7.66 19.29
CA ARG A 87 1.65 6.69 18.20
C ARG A 87 0.25 6.31 17.69
N GLU A 88 -0.63 5.85 18.58
CA GLU A 88 -1.98 5.41 18.19
C GLU A 88 -2.79 6.54 17.54
N ARG A 89 -2.70 7.76 18.07
CA ARG A 89 -3.36 8.92 17.48
C ARG A 89 -2.85 9.21 16.07
N LYS A 90 -1.54 9.30 15.89
CA LYS A 90 -0.92 9.57 14.57
C LYS A 90 -1.25 8.47 13.56
N LEU A 91 -1.21 7.20 13.96
CA LEU A 91 -1.56 6.08 13.09
C LEU A 91 -3.04 6.12 12.67
N LYS A 92 -3.97 6.46 13.57
CA LYS A 92 -5.39 6.64 13.23
C LYS A 92 -5.61 7.77 12.23
N GLU A 93 -4.97 8.92 12.45
CA GLU A 93 -5.06 10.07 11.53
C GLU A 93 -4.48 9.73 10.14
N LEU A 94 -3.36 9.03 10.09
CA LEU A 94 -2.75 8.56 8.83
C LEU A 94 -3.62 7.51 8.13
N LEU A 95 -4.19 6.56 8.88
CA LEU A 95 -5.06 5.53 8.31
C LEU A 95 -6.30 6.16 7.68
N GLN A 96 -6.95 7.11 8.34
CA GLN A 96 -8.15 7.77 7.80
C GLN A 96 -7.89 8.43 6.43
N LYS A 97 -6.73 9.05 6.25
CA LYS A 97 -6.37 9.71 4.99
C LYS A 97 -5.88 8.73 3.92
N SER A 98 -5.17 7.68 4.31
CA SER A 98 -4.53 6.75 3.39
C SER A 98 -5.42 5.57 2.98
N PHE A 99 -6.46 5.23 3.74
CA PHE A 99 -7.29 4.06 3.47
C PHE A 99 -8.04 4.12 2.14
N ILE A 100 -8.48 5.31 1.71
CA ILE A 100 -9.09 5.53 0.39
C ILE A 100 -8.13 5.15 -0.77
N LEU A 101 -6.82 5.21 -0.52
CA LEU A 101 -5.76 4.88 -1.46
C LEU A 101 -5.33 3.40 -1.39
N ILE A 102 -6.00 2.55 -0.61
CA ILE A 102 -5.63 1.13 -0.45
C ILE A 102 -5.69 0.35 -1.77
N ASN A 103 -6.51 0.80 -2.72
CA ASN A 103 -6.63 0.20 -4.05
C ASN A 103 -5.47 0.59 -4.98
N VAL A 104 -4.62 1.55 -4.59
CA VAL A 104 -3.47 2.00 -5.37
C VAL A 104 -2.25 1.11 -5.03
N PRO A 105 -1.73 0.30 -5.97
CA PRO A 105 -0.69 -0.70 -5.67
C PRO A 105 0.59 -0.14 -5.05
N LYS A 106 0.98 1.09 -5.44
CA LYS A 106 2.19 1.75 -4.94
C LYS A 106 2.06 2.25 -3.49
N ILE A 107 0.86 2.62 -3.06
CA ILE A 107 0.58 3.16 -1.71
C ILE A 107 0.13 2.05 -0.76
N LYS A 108 -0.47 0.98 -1.29
CA LYS A 108 -0.96 -0.16 -0.52
C LYS A 108 0.04 -0.68 0.55
N PRO A 109 1.35 -0.88 0.26
CA PRO A 109 2.30 -1.36 1.27
C PRO A 109 2.40 -0.45 2.50
N VAL A 110 2.25 0.87 2.30
CA VAL A 110 2.25 1.84 3.40
C VAL A 110 1.02 1.65 4.29
N VAL A 111 -0.17 1.48 3.68
CA VAL A 111 -1.42 1.26 4.43
C VAL A 111 -1.35 -0.04 5.22
N LEU A 112 -0.83 -1.11 4.62
CA LEU A 112 -0.62 -2.39 5.30
C LEU A 112 0.38 -2.28 6.46
N CYS A 113 1.45 -1.49 6.30
CA CYS A 113 2.40 -1.19 7.36
C CYS A 113 1.74 -0.42 8.53
N ILE A 114 0.87 0.55 8.23
CA ILE A 114 0.09 1.26 9.27
C ILE A 114 -0.79 0.27 10.02
N LEU A 115 -1.56 -0.55 9.32
CA LEU A 115 -2.46 -1.54 9.92
C LEU A 115 -1.72 -2.54 10.81
N LYS A 116 -0.53 -3.00 10.39
CA LYS A 116 0.34 -3.88 11.18
C LYS A 116 0.77 -3.24 12.50
N ASN A 117 1.07 -1.94 12.50
CA ASN A 117 1.55 -1.24 13.71
C ASN A 117 0.42 -0.76 14.64
N MET A 118 -0.84 -1.04 14.32
CA MET A 118 -1.99 -0.67 15.15
C MET A 118 -2.42 -1.81 16.07
N ASP A 119 -2.52 -1.51 17.37
CA ASP A 119 -2.95 -2.48 18.38
C ASP A 119 -4.42 -2.89 18.21
N ARG A 120 -5.27 -1.95 17.79
CA ARG A 120 -6.69 -2.18 17.48
C ARG A 120 -7.12 -1.38 16.26
N VAL A 121 -7.50 -2.09 15.21
CA VAL A 121 -8.09 -1.51 14.00
C VAL A 121 -9.61 -1.40 14.17
N GLU A 122 -10.21 -0.36 13.62
CA GLU A 122 -11.66 -0.17 13.69
C GLU A 122 -12.40 -1.11 12.73
N ASP A 123 -13.53 -1.67 13.17
CA ASP A 123 -14.30 -2.71 12.45
C ASP A 123 -14.71 -2.32 11.03
N ARG A 124 -14.92 -1.02 10.78
CA ARG A 124 -15.24 -0.51 9.44
C ARG A 124 -14.17 -0.87 8.41
N TYR A 125 -12.90 -0.80 8.79
CA TYR A 125 -11.78 -1.13 7.91
C TYR A 125 -11.62 -2.64 7.78
N LEU A 126 -11.82 -3.39 8.87
CA LEU A 126 -11.77 -4.86 8.86
C LEU A 126 -12.82 -5.47 7.93
N LYS A 127 -14.07 -4.97 7.96
CA LYS A 127 -15.14 -5.41 7.05
C LYS A 127 -14.79 -5.16 5.59
N HIS A 128 -14.14 -4.04 5.28
CA HIS A 128 -13.69 -3.72 3.92
C HIS A 128 -12.55 -4.65 3.47
N LEU A 129 -11.62 -4.99 4.37
CA LEU A 129 -10.55 -5.95 4.09
C LEU A 129 -11.09 -7.36 3.83
N VAL A 130 -12.08 -7.82 4.61
CA VAL A 130 -12.73 -9.13 4.40
C VAL A 130 -13.47 -9.19 3.07
N SER A 131 -14.12 -8.09 2.68
CA SER A 131 -14.85 -8.00 1.41
C SER A 131 -13.94 -8.18 0.19
N ASN A 132 -12.63 -7.91 0.32
CA ASN A 132 -11.67 -8.03 -0.77
C ASN A 132 -10.60 -9.09 -0.46
N ARG A 133 -10.76 -10.27 -1.09
CA ARG A 133 -9.88 -11.43 -0.90
C ARG A 133 -8.39 -11.13 -1.16
N GLN A 134 -8.07 -10.26 -2.12
CA GLN A 134 -6.68 -9.91 -2.41
C GLN A 134 -6.05 -9.09 -1.29
N LEU A 135 -6.79 -8.09 -0.78
CA LEU A 135 -6.34 -7.29 0.36
C LEU A 135 -6.18 -8.15 1.61
N TYR A 136 -7.13 -9.07 1.85
CA TYR A 136 -7.05 -10.00 2.96
C TYR A 136 -5.79 -10.87 2.93
N GLN A 137 -5.43 -11.41 1.76
CA GLN A 137 -4.25 -12.28 1.62
C GLN A 137 -2.94 -11.53 1.93
N GLU A 138 -2.83 -10.28 1.45
CA GLU A 138 -1.66 -9.41 1.63
C GLU A 138 -1.54 -8.82 3.05
N CYS A 139 -2.58 -8.94 3.89
CA CYS A 139 -2.54 -8.45 5.27
C CYS A 139 -1.61 -9.29 6.15
N ASP A 140 -0.94 -8.61 7.09
CA ASP A 140 -0.13 -9.25 8.13
C ASP A 140 -1.00 -10.11 9.06
N VAL A 141 -0.38 -11.15 9.65
CA VAL A 141 -1.05 -12.08 10.58
C VAL A 141 -1.63 -11.34 11.78
N GLN A 142 -1.02 -10.25 12.26
CA GLN A 142 -1.59 -9.46 13.35
C GLN A 142 -2.97 -8.88 12.99
N VAL A 143 -3.14 -8.39 11.77
CA VAL A 143 -4.41 -7.85 11.28
C VAL A 143 -5.41 -8.98 11.06
N LYS A 144 -4.97 -10.11 10.48
CA LYS A 144 -5.81 -11.31 10.32
C LYS A 144 -6.34 -11.84 11.65
N ARG A 145 -5.51 -11.81 12.70
CA ARG A 145 -5.94 -12.20 14.06
C ARG A 145 -7.08 -11.35 14.59
N GLN A 146 -7.08 -10.04 14.33
CA GLN A 146 -8.20 -9.16 14.69
C GLN A 146 -9.46 -9.53 13.91
N ILE A 147 -9.33 -9.84 12.61
CA ILE A 147 -10.46 -10.30 11.77
C ILE A 147 -11.04 -11.62 12.30
N TRP A 148 -10.18 -12.55 12.73
CA TRP A 148 -10.57 -13.86 13.26
C TRP A 148 -11.30 -13.80 14.60
N GLN A 149 -11.06 -12.76 15.41
CA GLN A 149 -11.80 -12.57 16.67
C GLN A 149 -13.30 -12.42 16.42
N ASP A 150 -13.67 -11.72 15.34
CA ASP A 150 -15.07 -11.48 14.97
C ASP A 150 -15.62 -12.54 14.01
N ASN A 151 -14.76 -13.28 13.30
CA ASN A 151 -15.15 -14.27 12.29
C ASN A 151 -14.42 -15.61 12.49
N GLN A 152 -14.94 -16.44 13.42
CA GLN A 152 -14.35 -17.75 13.74
C GLN A 152 -14.30 -18.75 12.57
N SER A 153 -15.24 -18.66 11.61
CA SER A 153 -15.22 -19.52 10.42
C SER A 153 -13.98 -19.29 9.56
N LEU A 154 -13.60 -18.03 9.34
CA LEU A 154 -12.40 -17.66 8.58
C LEU A 154 -11.11 -18.14 9.25
N PHE A 155 -11.08 -18.21 10.58
CA PHE A 155 -9.97 -18.81 11.30
C PHE A 155 -9.88 -20.31 11.03
N GLY A 156 -11.02 -21.01 11.10
CA GLY A 156 -11.10 -22.43 10.80
C GLY A 156 -10.60 -22.75 9.40
N ASP A 157 -11.03 -21.98 8.40
CA ASP A 157 -10.64 -22.18 6.99
C ASP A 157 -9.13 -21.98 6.75
N GLU A 158 -8.50 -21.01 7.42
CA GLU A 158 -7.06 -20.73 7.29
C GLU A 158 -6.19 -21.71 8.08
N VAL A 159 -6.62 -22.15 9.28
CA VAL A 159 -5.80 -22.97 10.17
C VAL A 159 -5.96 -24.47 9.93
N SER A 160 -7.15 -24.93 9.51
CA SER A 160 -7.40 -26.35 9.20
C SER A 160 -6.41 -26.96 8.20
N PRO A 161 -6.08 -26.32 7.05
CA PRO A 161 -5.09 -26.88 6.12
C PRO A 161 -3.68 -26.93 6.72
N LEU A 162 -3.29 -25.95 7.53
CA LEU A 162 -1.98 -25.93 8.21
C LEU A 162 -1.86 -27.07 9.22
N LEU A 163 -2.89 -27.30 10.02
CA LEU A 163 -2.94 -28.42 10.95
C LEU A 163 -2.95 -29.76 10.21
N THR A 164 -3.70 -29.87 9.12
CA THR A 164 -3.74 -31.08 8.28
C THR A 164 -2.36 -31.38 7.69
N GLN A 165 -1.64 -30.37 7.21
CA GLN A 165 -0.28 -30.53 6.71
C GLN A 165 0.67 -30.96 7.84
N TYR A 166 0.61 -30.30 8.99
CA TYR A 166 1.44 -30.66 10.14
C TYR A 166 1.21 -32.12 10.60
N ILE A 167 -0.05 -32.55 10.67
CA ILE A 167 -0.41 -33.94 11.02
C ILE A 167 0.22 -34.91 10.02
N LYS A 168 0.05 -34.67 8.71
CA LYS A 168 0.66 -35.49 7.66
C LYS A 168 2.18 -35.57 7.78
N GLU A 169 2.85 -34.45 7.99
CA GLU A 169 4.32 -34.41 8.14
C GLU A 169 4.79 -35.21 9.37
N LYS A 170 4.05 -35.14 10.49
CA LYS A 170 4.35 -35.92 11.70
C LYS A 170 4.09 -37.41 11.52
N GLU A 171 3.00 -37.77 10.85
CA GLU A 171 2.72 -39.15 10.47
C GLU A 171 3.84 -39.71 9.58
N GLU A 172 4.26 -38.99 8.54
CA GLU A 172 5.36 -39.42 7.67
C GLU A 172 6.68 -39.61 8.43
N LEU A 173 7.00 -38.73 9.38
CA LEU A 173 8.19 -38.88 10.23
C LEU A 173 8.10 -40.11 11.15
N LEU A 174 6.92 -40.37 11.73
CA LEU A 174 6.67 -41.54 12.56
C LEU A 174 6.79 -42.84 11.75
N PHE A 175 6.23 -42.89 10.54
CA PHE A 175 6.33 -44.06 9.67
C PHE A 175 7.76 -44.30 9.17
N LYS A 176 8.54 -43.25 8.87
CA LYS A 176 9.97 -43.39 8.49
C LYS A 176 10.89 -43.92 9.60
N HIS A 177 10.53 -43.74 10.87
CA HIS A 177 11.30 -44.29 12.00
C HIS A 177 10.87 -45.70 12.41
N SER A 178 9.80 -46.23 11.80
CA SER A 178 9.26 -47.56 12.13
C SER A 178 9.62 -48.64 11.12
N ASP A 179 10.36 -48.31 10.05
CA ASP A 179 10.93 -49.28 9.11
C ASP A 179 12.36 -49.68 9.57
N PRO A 180 12.60 -50.94 9.95
CA PRO A 180 13.94 -51.48 10.25
C PRO A 180 14.81 -51.71 9.00
#